data_AF-A0A926YIX9-F1
#
_entry.id   AF-A0A926YIX9-F1
#
_cell.length_a   1.000
_cell.length_b   1.000
_cell.length_c   1.000
_cell.angle_alpha   90.00
_cell.angle_beta   90.00
_cell.angle_gamma   90.00
#
_symmetry.space_group_name_H-M   'P 1'
#
loop_
_entity.id
_entity.type
_entity.pdbx_description
1 polymer ?
#
loop_
_entity_poly.entity_id
_entity_poly.type
_entity_poly.pdbx_seq_one_letter_code
_entity_poly.pdbx_strand_id
1 'polypeptide(L)'
;MSKAPAPKASPPKATSASNAAARSPQPKSASRSPLTLQKLKNTEYYVVADSPAPLKNGKYQDKRRSFSLGDVVAYGDLNRDGIKDAVTTLDIAIGGRTFTYLASVLNQNGSPKNVSSEFLGERVKVKTLAANAGKITVKMDKYAPGDAACCPSQEVSRGYTFKETKPSTAKAPTPKPTKPQ
;
A
#
# COMPACT_ATOMS: atom_id res chain seq x y z
N MET A 1 55.96 -38.13 70.91
CA MET A 1 54.67 -37.44 70.74
C MET A 1 54.15 -37.73 69.34
N SER A 2 52.95 -38.17 69.01
CA SER A 2 51.85 -38.87 69.66
C SER A 2 50.90 -39.25 68.51
N LYS A 3 50.33 -40.45 68.56
CA LYS A 3 49.09 -40.92 67.90
C LYS A 3 49.03 -41.17 66.38
N ALA A 4 48.79 -42.45 66.06
CA ALA A 4 48.08 -42.99 64.89
C ALA A 4 46.56 -42.64 64.90
N PRO A 5 45.64 -43.22 64.09
CA PRO A 5 45.70 -43.98 62.82
C PRO A 5 44.69 -43.48 61.73
N ALA A 6 44.57 -44.21 60.60
CA ALA A 6 43.66 -44.00 59.46
C ALA A 6 42.15 -44.02 59.76
N PRO A 7 41.28 -43.62 58.80
CA PRO A 7 40.47 -44.64 58.14
C PRO A 7 40.22 -44.45 56.62
N LYS A 8 39.92 -45.59 55.96
CA LYS A 8 39.40 -45.74 54.59
C LYS A 8 38.02 -45.06 54.43
N ALA A 9 37.76 -44.51 53.25
CA ALA A 9 36.42 -44.53 52.64
C ALA A 9 36.47 -44.29 51.11
N SER A 10 35.74 -45.11 50.37
CA SER A 10 35.22 -44.86 49.02
C SER A 10 33.83 -45.51 48.97
N PRO A 11 32.92 -45.19 48.03
CA PRO A 11 32.52 -43.92 47.41
C PRO A 11 31.03 -43.62 47.72
N PRO A 12 30.38 -42.65 47.03
CA PRO A 12 29.11 -43.02 46.42
C PRO A 12 29.00 -42.61 44.95
N LYS A 13 28.44 -43.52 44.15
CA LYS A 13 27.80 -43.23 42.86
C LYS A 13 26.35 -42.83 43.15
N ALA A 14 25.97 -41.61 42.81
CA ALA A 14 24.57 -41.17 42.71
C ALA A 14 24.44 -40.35 41.40
N THR A 15 23.90 -40.90 40.33
CA THR A 15 22.47 -40.94 39.94
C THR A 15 21.97 -39.63 39.33
N SER A 16 21.71 -39.70 38.01
CA SER A 16 20.60 -39.10 37.25
C SER A 16 20.25 -37.61 37.41
N ALA A 17 20.29 -36.86 36.30
CA ALA A 17 19.06 -36.32 35.71
C ALA A 17 19.34 -35.67 34.34
N SER A 18 18.68 -36.24 33.33
CA SER A 18 18.26 -35.54 32.12
C SER A 18 17.54 -34.23 32.48
N ASN A 19 17.81 -33.14 31.76
CA ASN A 19 16.69 -32.28 31.40
C ASN A 19 16.91 -31.58 30.05
N ALA A 20 16.04 -31.97 29.12
CA ALA A 20 15.81 -31.29 27.87
C ALA A 20 15.28 -29.87 28.14
N ALA A 21 15.90 -28.86 27.53
CA ALA A 21 15.18 -27.67 27.12
C ALA A 21 15.06 -27.74 25.60
N ALA A 22 13.91 -28.24 25.18
CA ALA A 22 13.47 -28.29 23.80
C ALA A 22 13.76 -26.96 23.10
N ARG A 23 14.48 -27.03 21.98
CA ARG A 23 14.45 -25.98 20.97
C ARG A 23 12.99 -25.83 20.54
N SER A 24 12.32 -24.79 21.01
CA SER A 24 11.02 -24.38 20.50
C SER A 24 11.09 -24.37 18.96
N PRO A 25 10.14 -24.99 18.25
CA PRO A 25 10.05 -24.79 16.81
C PRO A 25 9.75 -23.30 16.59
N GLN A 26 10.75 -22.58 16.10
CA GLN A 26 10.62 -21.21 15.63
C GLN A 26 9.41 -21.17 14.67
N PRO A 27 8.41 -20.30 14.88
CA PRO A 27 7.24 -20.27 14.02
C PRO A 27 7.71 -20.05 12.59
N LYS A 28 7.41 -21.03 11.72
CA LYS A 28 7.67 -20.97 10.29
C LYS A 28 7.11 -19.64 9.79
N SER A 29 7.97 -18.75 9.31
CA SER A 29 7.58 -17.49 8.67
C SER A 29 6.48 -17.79 7.66
N ALA A 30 5.25 -17.38 7.96
CA ALA A 30 4.16 -17.44 7.02
C ALA A 30 4.59 -16.60 5.81
N SER A 31 4.76 -17.23 4.65
CA SER A 31 5.07 -16.56 3.39
C SER A 31 3.89 -15.67 3.01
N ARG A 32 3.89 -14.42 3.47
CA ARG A 32 2.86 -13.45 3.12
C ARG A 32 2.99 -13.14 1.64
N SER A 33 1.97 -13.50 0.85
CA SER A 33 2.00 -13.36 -0.60
C SER A 33 2.06 -11.88 -1.00
N PRO A 34 2.93 -11.48 -1.93
CA PRO A 34 2.97 -10.10 -2.40
C PRO A 34 1.73 -9.77 -3.26
N LEU A 35 1.39 -8.48 -3.32
CA LEU A 35 0.49 -7.96 -4.35
C LEU A 35 1.19 -7.98 -5.71
N THR A 36 0.40 -8.18 -6.77
CA THR A 36 0.86 -8.13 -8.16
C THR A 36 0.00 -7.16 -8.95
N LEU A 37 0.51 -6.64 -10.07
CA LEU A 37 -0.27 -5.78 -10.96
C LEU A 37 -1.56 -6.49 -11.42
N GLN A 38 -1.50 -7.79 -11.68
CA GLN A 38 -2.69 -8.56 -12.08
C GLN A 38 -3.76 -8.58 -10.99
N LYS A 39 -3.38 -8.67 -9.71
CA LYS A 39 -4.33 -8.55 -8.60
C LYS A 39 -4.93 -7.15 -8.51
N LEU A 40 -4.12 -6.10 -8.72
CA LEU A 40 -4.61 -4.72 -8.76
C LEU A 40 -5.57 -4.46 -9.93
N LYS A 41 -5.36 -5.14 -11.07
CA LYS A 41 -6.24 -5.08 -12.25
C LYS A 41 -7.58 -5.81 -12.05
N ASN A 42 -7.71 -6.64 -11.03
CA ASN A 42 -8.90 -7.47 -10.79
C ASN A 42 -9.42 -7.31 -9.34
N THR A 43 -9.28 -6.10 -8.78
CA THR A 43 -9.83 -5.74 -7.47
C THR A 43 -10.89 -4.66 -7.59
N GLU A 44 -11.60 -4.43 -6.49
CA GLU A 44 -12.57 -3.36 -6.34
C GLU A 44 -11.89 -2.07 -5.87
N TYR A 45 -12.28 -0.96 -6.49
CA TYR A 45 -11.86 0.37 -6.07
C TYR A 45 -13.05 1.20 -5.62
N TYR A 46 -12.85 1.94 -4.54
CA TYR A 46 -13.83 2.85 -3.98
C TYR A 46 -13.39 4.28 -4.25
N VAL A 47 -14.20 5.03 -4.98
CA VAL A 47 -13.93 6.44 -5.28
C VAL A 47 -15.23 7.22 -5.28
N VAL A 48 -15.26 8.34 -4.56
CA VAL A 48 -16.30 9.38 -4.50
C VAL A 48 -17.74 8.86 -4.60
N ALA A 49 -18.38 8.68 -3.44
CA ALA A 49 -19.83 8.64 -3.19
C ALA A 49 -20.69 7.57 -3.90
N ASP A 50 -20.11 6.72 -4.73
CA ASP A 50 -20.81 5.62 -5.40
C ASP A 50 -20.30 4.25 -4.94
N SER A 51 -21.08 3.21 -5.25
CA SER A 51 -20.71 1.80 -5.07
C SER A 51 -19.32 1.49 -5.64
N PRO A 52 -18.58 0.53 -5.02
CA PRO A 52 -17.29 0.07 -5.52
C PRO A 52 -17.35 -0.31 -7.00
N ALA A 53 -16.26 -0.02 -7.72
CA ALA A 53 -16.07 -0.40 -9.11
C ALA A 53 -15.20 -1.67 -9.18
N PRO A 54 -15.78 -2.86 -9.47
CA PRO A 54 -15.00 -4.07 -9.68
C PRO A 54 -14.28 -3.99 -11.02
N LEU A 55 -12.95 -3.88 -11.01
CA LEU A 55 -12.18 -3.91 -12.24
C LEU A 55 -12.05 -5.34 -12.75
N LYS A 56 -12.06 -5.49 -14.07
CA LYS A 56 -11.64 -6.69 -14.79
C LYS A 56 -10.55 -6.29 -15.77
N ASN A 57 -9.36 -6.89 -15.62
CA ASN A 57 -8.18 -6.54 -16.41
C ASN A 57 -7.86 -5.03 -16.43
N GLY A 58 -8.07 -4.36 -15.30
CA GLY A 58 -7.76 -2.95 -15.07
C GLY A 58 -8.85 -1.99 -15.54
N LYS A 59 -10.02 -2.48 -15.96
CA LYS A 59 -11.10 -1.65 -16.49
C LYS A 59 -12.44 -1.97 -15.85
N TYR A 60 -13.28 -0.96 -15.74
CA TYR A 60 -14.71 -1.08 -15.44
C TYR A 60 -15.48 -0.04 -16.24
N GLN A 61 -16.70 -0.37 -16.66
CA GLN A 61 -17.57 0.55 -17.39
C GLN A 61 -19.03 0.28 -17.07
N ASP A 62 -19.78 1.34 -16.81
CA ASP A 62 -21.23 1.34 -16.76
C ASP A 62 -21.79 2.44 -17.70
N LYS A 63 -23.11 2.67 -17.67
CA LYS A 63 -23.78 3.65 -18.54
C LYS A 63 -23.35 5.11 -18.30
N ARG A 64 -22.77 5.41 -17.15
CA ARG A 64 -22.45 6.77 -16.69
C ARG A 64 -20.95 7.04 -16.66
N ARG A 65 -20.15 6.02 -16.37
CA ARG A 65 -18.74 6.17 -16.01
C ARG A 65 -17.88 5.00 -16.47
N SER A 66 -16.61 5.26 -16.72
CA SER A 66 -15.59 4.23 -16.92
C SER A 66 -14.39 4.48 -16.03
N PHE A 67 -13.75 3.40 -15.60
CA PHE A 67 -12.61 3.39 -14.71
C PHE A 67 -11.49 2.65 -15.41
N SER A 68 -10.27 3.20 -15.34
CA SER A 68 -9.07 2.54 -15.82
C SER A 68 -7.98 2.65 -14.77
N LEU A 69 -7.36 1.51 -14.43
CA LEU A 69 -6.17 1.47 -13.61
C LEU A 69 -5.01 2.07 -14.42
N GLY A 70 -4.26 2.99 -13.83
CA GLY A 70 -3.09 3.56 -14.48
C GLY A 70 -1.92 2.59 -14.55
N ASP A 71 -0.95 2.96 -15.40
CA ASP A 71 0.22 2.13 -15.69
C ASP A 71 1.34 2.27 -14.63
N VAL A 72 1.32 3.35 -13.84
CA VAL A 72 2.32 3.61 -12.82
C VAL A 72 1.86 3.03 -11.49
N VAL A 73 2.66 2.10 -10.95
CA VAL A 73 2.43 1.46 -9.65
C VAL A 73 3.70 1.55 -8.81
N ALA A 74 3.53 1.85 -7.52
CA ALA A 74 4.58 1.73 -6.51
C ALA A 74 4.18 0.68 -5.48
N TYR A 75 5.15 -0.12 -5.06
CA TYR A 75 4.98 -1.09 -3.96
C TYR A 75 5.80 -0.65 -2.76
N GLY A 76 5.16 -0.59 -1.59
CA GLY A 76 5.79 -0.13 -0.36
C GLY A 76 4.91 -0.40 0.84
N ASP A 77 5.50 -0.44 2.03
CA ASP A 77 4.77 -0.68 3.28
C ASP A 77 4.09 0.63 3.74
N LEU A 78 2.77 0.71 3.57
CA LEU A 78 1.97 1.90 3.87
C LEU A 78 1.50 1.90 5.33
N ASN A 79 1.06 0.75 5.82
CA ASN A 79 0.51 0.59 7.18
C ASN A 79 1.56 0.16 8.23
N ARG A 80 2.81 -0.07 7.82
CA ARG A 80 3.95 -0.47 8.64
C ARG A 80 3.81 -1.85 9.28
N ASP A 81 3.17 -2.79 8.59
CA ASP A 81 2.99 -4.16 9.06
C ASP A 81 4.08 -5.14 8.56
N GLY A 82 5.09 -4.62 7.85
CA GLY A 82 6.20 -5.38 7.28
C GLY A 82 5.88 -6.01 5.93
N ILE A 83 4.69 -5.79 5.38
CA ILE A 83 4.25 -6.28 4.07
C ILE A 83 4.25 -5.11 3.08
N LYS A 84 4.65 -5.38 1.84
CA LYS A 84 4.46 -4.40 0.77
C LYS A 84 2.99 -4.31 0.37
N ASP A 85 2.45 -3.11 0.50
CA ASP A 85 1.20 -2.63 -0.08
C ASP A 85 1.45 -2.06 -1.48
N ALA A 86 0.42 -1.46 -2.08
CA ALA A 86 0.53 -0.80 -3.37
C ALA A 86 -0.11 0.59 -3.39
N VAL A 87 0.45 1.45 -4.23
CA VAL A 87 -0.13 2.72 -4.64
C VAL A 87 -0.16 2.76 -6.15
N THR A 88 -1.29 3.17 -6.72
CA THR A 88 -1.51 3.26 -8.16
C THR A 88 -2.41 4.46 -8.46
N THR A 89 -2.69 4.71 -9.73
CA THR A 89 -3.70 5.68 -10.14
C THR A 89 -4.95 5.01 -10.68
N LEU A 90 -6.06 5.74 -10.57
CA LEU A 90 -7.34 5.36 -11.15
C LEU A 90 -7.90 6.54 -11.93
N ASP A 91 -8.05 6.37 -13.23
CA ASP A 91 -8.69 7.34 -14.10
C ASP A 91 -10.18 7.05 -14.20
N ILE A 92 -11.00 8.06 -13.89
CA ILE A 92 -12.45 7.99 -13.92
C ILE A 92 -12.95 8.94 -14.98
N ALA A 93 -13.49 8.40 -16.07
CA ALA A 93 -14.16 9.18 -17.10
C ALA A 93 -15.67 9.22 -16.84
N ILE A 94 -16.22 10.41 -16.66
CA ILE A 94 -17.64 10.67 -16.41
C ILE A 94 -18.02 12.02 -17.02
N GLY A 95 -19.15 12.07 -17.74
CA GLY A 95 -19.64 13.32 -18.34
C GLY A 95 -18.64 14.01 -19.30
N GLY A 96 -17.85 13.22 -20.03
CA GLY A 96 -16.84 13.72 -20.98
C GLY A 96 -15.55 14.26 -20.34
N ARG A 97 -15.39 14.14 -19.02
CA ARG A 97 -14.21 14.57 -18.27
C ARG A 97 -13.53 13.37 -17.64
N THR A 98 -12.20 13.43 -17.52
CA THR A 98 -11.39 12.37 -16.90
C THR A 98 -10.69 12.91 -15.67
N PHE A 99 -10.93 12.26 -14.53
CA PHE A 99 -10.37 12.60 -13.24
C PHE A 99 -9.43 11.50 -12.78
N THR A 100 -8.21 11.87 -12.39
CA THR A 100 -7.23 10.92 -11.89
C THR A 100 -7.21 10.95 -10.38
N TYR A 101 -7.25 9.78 -9.76
CA TYR A 101 -7.15 9.57 -8.32
C TYR A 101 -5.91 8.74 -8.00
N LEU A 102 -5.31 9.01 -6.85
CA LEU A 102 -4.29 8.19 -6.22
C LEU A 102 -4.98 7.14 -5.35
N ALA A 103 -4.85 5.87 -5.69
CA ALA A 103 -5.44 4.77 -4.95
C ALA A 103 -4.38 4.09 -4.06
N SER A 104 -4.66 4.02 -2.76
CA SER A 104 -3.87 3.24 -1.80
C SER A 104 -4.53 1.88 -1.58
N VAL A 105 -3.75 0.81 -1.70
CA VAL A 105 -4.24 -0.57 -1.67
C VAL A 105 -3.41 -1.38 -0.68
N LEU A 106 -4.02 -1.78 0.44
CA LEU A 106 -3.37 -2.61 1.43
C LEU A 106 -3.30 -4.07 0.98
N ASN A 107 -2.23 -4.74 1.39
CA ASN A 107 -2.02 -6.15 1.18
C ASN A 107 -2.58 -6.97 2.34
N GLN A 108 -3.80 -7.49 2.18
CA GLN A 108 -4.40 -8.39 3.14
C GLN A 108 -4.05 -9.85 2.81
N ASN A 109 -2.85 -10.28 3.22
CA ASN A 109 -2.36 -11.66 3.00
C ASN A 109 -2.37 -12.10 1.52
N GLY A 110 -2.00 -11.21 0.62
CA GLY A 110 -2.01 -11.39 -0.82
C GLY A 110 -3.29 -10.91 -1.51
N SER A 111 -4.31 -10.49 -0.75
CA SER A 111 -5.54 -9.91 -1.29
C SER A 111 -5.47 -8.38 -1.31
N PRO A 112 -5.63 -7.73 -2.47
CA PRO A 112 -5.61 -6.27 -2.56
C PRO A 112 -6.91 -5.68 -2.00
N LYS A 113 -6.80 -4.77 -1.02
CA LYS A 113 -7.93 -3.99 -0.51
C LYS A 113 -7.68 -2.50 -0.73
N ASN A 114 -8.43 -1.86 -1.63
CA ASN A 114 -8.40 -0.41 -1.73
C ASN A 114 -8.99 0.21 -0.45
N VAL A 115 -8.21 1.05 0.21
CA VAL A 115 -8.63 1.70 1.47
C VAL A 115 -8.78 3.20 1.32
N SER A 116 -8.02 3.85 0.44
CA SER A 116 -8.10 5.29 0.24
C SER A 116 -7.92 5.67 -1.21
N SER A 117 -8.57 6.76 -1.61
CA SER A 117 -8.54 7.33 -2.95
C SER A 117 -8.51 8.85 -2.84
N GLU A 118 -7.45 9.47 -3.34
CA GLU A 118 -7.19 10.90 -3.20
C GLU A 118 -7.17 11.58 -4.59
N PHE A 119 -7.87 12.70 -4.74
CA PHE A 119 -7.97 13.36 -6.04
C PHE A 119 -6.64 14.01 -6.45
N LEU A 120 -6.08 13.59 -7.59
CA LEU A 120 -4.87 14.18 -8.13
C LEU A 120 -5.17 15.36 -9.04
N GLY A 121 -6.21 15.29 -9.87
CA GLY A 121 -6.60 16.36 -10.78
C GLY A 121 -7.42 15.86 -11.98
N GLU A 122 -7.85 16.79 -12.82
CA GLU A 122 -8.42 16.46 -14.13
C GLU A 122 -7.29 16.27 -15.14
N ARG A 123 -7.33 15.15 -15.88
CA ARG A 123 -6.40 14.82 -16.98
C ARG A 123 -4.90 15.01 -16.63
N VAL A 124 -4.50 14.65 -15.42
CA VAL A 124 -3.08 14.73 -15.01
C VAL A 124 -2.32 13.52 -15.53
N LYS A 125 -1.05 13.71 -15.91
CA LYS A 125 -0.18 12.60 -16.33
C LYS A 125 0.76 12.25 -15.20
N VAL A 126 0.50 11.15 -14.49
CA VAL A 126 1.41 10.67 -13.44
C VAL A 126 2.64 10.02 -14.08
N LYS A 127 3.82 10.55 -13.74
CA LYS A 127 5.12 10.07 -14.23
C LYS A 127 5.72 9.01 -13.31
N THR A 128 5.68 9.28 -12.00
CA THR A 128 6.30 8.39 -10.99
C THR A 128 5.48 8.36 -9.71
N LEU A 129 5.41 7.17 -9.11
CA LEU A 129 4.93 6.96 -7.75
C LEU A 129 6.07 6.38 -6.91
N ALA A 130 6.14 6.77 -5.64
CA ALA A 130 6.96 6.12 -4.63
C ALA A 130 6.13 5.95 -3.36
N ALA A 131 6.29 4.80 -2.69
CA ALA A 131 5.65 4.48 -1.43
C ALA A 131 6.68 3.93 -0.45
N ASN A 132 6.86 4.58 0.70
CA ASN A 132 7.83 4.14 1.71
C ASN A 132 7.39 4.59 3.11
N ALA A 133 7.31 3.64 4.05
CA ALA A 133 7.04 3.89 5.47
C ALA A 133 5.80 4.76 5.73
N GLY A 134 4.72 4.52 4.97
CA GLY A 134 3.49 5.31 5.04
C GLY A 134 3.58 6.70 4.38
N LYS A 135 4.63 7.01 3.63
CA LYS A 135 4.73 8.23 2.80
C LYS A 135 4.59 7.87 1.34
N ILE A 136 3.87 8.71 0.61
CA ILE A 136 3.66 8.57 -0.83
C ILE A 136 4.16 9.83 -1.52
N THR A 137 4.94 9.67 -2.59
CA THR A 137 5.35 10.78 -3.46
C THR A 137 4.81 10.56 -4.86
N VAL A 138 4.21 11.59 -5.44
CA VAL A 138 3.65 11.60 -6.79
C VAL A 138 4.34 12.70 -7.60
N LYS A 139 4.98 12.34 -8.70
CA LYS A 139 5.39 13.32 -9.72
C LYS A 139 4.44 13.21 -10.91
N MET A 140 3.90 14.33 -11.36
CA MET A 140 2.91 14.37 -12.42
C MET A 140 2.92 15.69 -13.18
N ASP A 141 2.44 15.66 -14.42
CA ASP A 141 2.17 16.86 -15.21
C ASP A 141 0.71 17.28 -15.06
N LYS A 142 0.51 18.60 -14.95
CA LYS A 142 -0.78 19.26 -14.87
C LYS A 142 -0.88 20.39 -15.88
N TYR A 143 -2.10 20.80 -16.16
CA TYR A 143 -2.35 21.99 -16.97
C TYR A 143 -1.91 23.26 -16.24
N ALA A 144 -1.09 24.06 -16.91
CA ALA A 144 -0.83 25.46 -16.61
C ALA A 144 -1.75 26.38 -17.44
N PRO A 145 -1.95 27.64 -17.00
CA PRO A 145 -2.51 28.66 -17.85
C PRO A 145 -1.74 28.77 -19.17
N GLY A 146 -2.44 28.66 -20.30
CA GLY A 146 -1.86 28.68 -21.65
C GLY A 146 -1.61 27.31 -22.28
N ASP A 147 -1.76 26.21 -21.53
CA ASP A 147 -1.62 24.87 -22.10
C ASP A 147 -2.75 24.53 -23.08
N ALA A 148 -2.37 23.90 -24.19
CA ALA A 148 -3.34 23.26 -25.08
C ALA A 148 -4.01 22.07 -24.37
N ALA A 149 -5.29 21.81 -24.68
CA ALA A 149 -6.05 20.74 -24.06
C ALA A 149 -5.43 19.33 -24.18
N CYS A 150 -4.50 19.10 -25.11
CA CYS A 150 -3.81 17.83 -25.27
C CYS A 150 -2.64 17.61 -24.30
N CYS A 151 -2.06 18.69 -23.77
CA CYS A 151 -0.63 18.71 -23.48
C CYS A 151 -0.33 19.50 -22.19
N PRO A 152 -0.57 18.91 -21.00
CA PRO A 152 -0.19 19.53 -19.73
C PRO A 152 1.33 19.70 -19.64
N SER A 153 1.80 20.90 -19.26
CA SER A 153 3.23 21.27 -19.25
C SER A 153 3.82 21.45 -17.85
N GLN A 154 2.98 21.62 -16.82
CA GLN A 154 3.44 21.90 -15.47
C GLN A 154 3.76 20.64 -14.70
N GLU A 155 5.05 20.32 -14.54
CA GLU A 155 5.49 19.25 -13.64
C GLU A 155 5.33 19.69 -12.17
N VAL A 156 4.68 18.85 -11.37
CA VAL A 156 4.53 19.04 -9.93
C VAL A 156 4.88 17.76 -9.17
N SER A 157 5.45 17.95 -7.98
CA SER A 157 5.69 16.87 -7.01
C SER A 157 4.80 17.07 -5.79
N ARG A 158 4.06 16.03 -5.39
CA ARG A 158 3.19 16.04 -4.20
C ARG A 158 3.55 14.91 -3.25
N GLY A 159 3.68 15.24 -1.97
CA GLY A 159 3.85 14.29 -0.89
C GLY A 159 2.53 14.06 -0.14
N TYR A 160 2.26 12.81 0.23
CA TYR A 160 1.13 12.41 1.05
C TYR A 160 1.60 11.54 2.21
N THR A 161 0.91 11.63 3.34
CA THR A 161 1.04 10.67 4.44
C THR A 161 -0.16 9.75 4.38
N PHE A 162 0.09 8.45 4.29
CA PHE A 162 -0.94 7.43 4.31
C PHE A 162 -1.74 7.53 5.61
N LYS A 163 -3.06 7.59 5.46
CA LYS A 163 -4.02 7.41 6.53
C LYS A 163 -5.02 6.41 6.02
N GLU A 164 -5.21 5.32 6.75
CA GLU A 164 -6.36 4.46 6.48
C GLU A 164 -7.60 5.27 6.84
N THR A 165 -8.32 5.68 5.81
CA THR A 165 -9.65 6.26 5.93
C THR A 165 -10.63 5.27 5.33
N LYS A 166 -11.91 5.28 5.70
CA LYS A 166 -12.90 4.73 4.76
C LYS A 166 -12.75 5.51 3.43
N PRO A 167 -12.97 4.87 2.27
CA PRO A 167 -12.86 5.55 0.99
C PRO A 167 -13.62 6.88 1.01
N SER A 168 -12.91 7.95 0.72
CA SER A 168 -13.41 9.32 0.89
C SER A 168 -14.58 9.61 -0.06
N THR A 169 -15.64 10.19 0.48
CA THR A 169 -16.77 10.79 -0.24
C THR A 169 -16.46 12.21 -0.73
N ALA A 170 -15.21 12.68 -0.59
CA ALA A 170 -14.83 14.02 -1.04
C ALA A 170 -15.09 14.17 -2.54
N LYS A 171 -16.12 14.94 -2.90
CA LYS A 171 -16.34 15.41 -4.27
C LYS A 171 -15.03 16.01 -4.79
N ALA A 172 -14.74 15.79 -6.08
CA ALA A 172 -13.72 16.55 -6.78
C ALA A 172 -13.92 18.04 -6.38
N PRO A 173 -12.89 18.71 -5.81
CA PRO A 173 -13.04 20.10 -5.42
C PRO A 173 -13.49 20.89 -6.64
N THR A 174 -14.55 21.68 -6.49
CA THR A 174 -14.93 22.67 -7.48
C THR A 174 -13.69 23.51 -7.76
N PRO A 175 -13.23 23.65 -9.02
CA PRO A 175 -12.08 24.49 -9.31
C PRO A 175 -12.39 25.90 -8.81
N LYS A 176 -11.63 26.37 -7.81
CA LYS A 176 -11.69 27.76 -7.40
C LYS A 176 -11.14 28.56 -8.59
N PRO A 177 -11.92 29.48 -9.19
CA PRO A 177 -11.41 30.29 -10.29
C PRO A 177 -10.16 31.01 -9.80
N THR A 178 -9.04 30.72 -10.45
CA THR A 178 -7.79 31.43 -10.20
C THR A 178 -8.00 32.83 -10.76
N LYS A 179 -8.01 33.84 -9.88
CA LYS A 179 -8.10 35.23 -10.30
C LYS A 179 -6.90 35.51 -11.23
N PRO A 180 -7.10 36.08 -12.42
CA PRO A 180 -5.97 36.55 -13.24
C PRO A 180 -5.11 37.50 -12.40
N GLN A 181 -3.80 37.28 -12.42
CA GLN A 181 -2.82 38.27 -11.96
C GLN A 181 -2.78 39.44 -12.93
#